data_AF-A0A0D2B832-F1
#
_entry.id   AF-A0A0D2B832-F1
#
_cell.length_a   1.000
_cell.length_b   1.000
_cell.length_c   1.000
_cell.angle_alpha   90.00
_cell.angle_beta   90.00
_cell.angle_gamma   90.00
#
_symmetry.space_group_name_H-M   'P 1'
#
loop_
_entity.id
_entity.type
_entity.pdbx_description
1 polymer ?
#
loop_
_entity_poly.entity_id
_entity_poly.type
_entity_poly.pdbx_seq_one_letter_code
_entity_poly.pdbx_strand_id
1 'polypeptide(L)'
;MAAITANSMVHQIPPMSIPAMPRIRPPRMLKGEPHPNQVLQPTVVPKNANIKWVQGKWRAGGSNAVKNKAATQDIQVAKALRHQTHGLDIYAYRHIRTNQVVYSLTRTLQETKILKQLLYHGKKTVPASVRPDMWTPYFSIHFPPTAAGALEGLFAFQKLRELSMQRQLSPPEDLIKATQEDIDIVKSKLGSPVTLQEMAVRDGLVGKIPKLDEILPKKLRARKLMDQKATSVADTAFVLDWISSGPSPWEKVTMVETNRLINASEMTNRARRRINKIRKELERKAAEIRQRAALALQDLPAHERALLPLTRSAIHQLSMEHHGTVSGRKLDVVDGEHENNLKGPKDYDSVQLREELKQQNLGVFRERQQIAKAAEQEAMKEWFDHNKVPITESGSVWEQVSAARESALQAFDAQERSNGKGSETQTATSPMPKETGARTSSHSTVSKPDWADKPREIKMYWADLNDGLFAASWPRNVVHGALAPFGLAKAWKTKLGLDDEGEFPKGEPQQQYQAVVSKSVHVIGGGINDGWMPKEMANGHTQPPLWEQPPLAEIEEETGEYLTEQAEMQEAGSVSQEERVAYRSPTDEYEDVVVETRPRGLWGRVRGLFGR
;
A
#
# COMPACT_ATOMS: atom_id res chain seq x y z
N MET A 1 42.91 -52.86 -37.36
CA MET A 1 42.40 -53.12 -36.00
C MET A 1 43.48 -52.80 -34.94
N ALA A 2 43.98 -51.56 -34.87
CA ALA A 2 44.96 -51.15 -33.84
C ALA A 2 45.06 -49.62 -33.60
N ALA A 3 44.05 -48.83 -33.99
CA ALA A 3 44.09 -47.36 -33.89
C ALA A 3 42.85 -46.73 -33.24
N ILE A 4 41.92 -47.53 -32.71
CA ILE A 4 40.65 -47.03 -32.15
C ILE A 4 40.66 -47.02 -30.60
N THR A 5 41.69 -47.58 -29.97
CA THR A 5 41.77 -47.70 -28.49
C THR A 5 42.46 -46.54 -27.77
N ALA A 6 42.96 -45.51 -28.46
CA ALA A 6 43.68 -44.40 -27.82
C ALA A 6 42.79 -43.22 -27.38
N ASN A 7 41.57 -43.07 -27.93
CA ASN A 7 40.73 -41.90 -27.66
C ASN A 7 39.68 -42.07 -26.56
N SER A 8 39.52 -43.26 -25.97
CA SER A 8 38.51 -43.49 -24.91
C SER A 8 39.03 -43.33 -23.48
N MET A 9 40.33 -43.09 -23.27
CA MET A 9 40.91 -42.98 -21.92
C MET A 9 41.12 -41.55 -21.41
N VAL A 10 40.79 -40.51 -22.18
CA VAL A 10 41.07 -39.11 -21.79
C VAL A 10 39.95 -38.46 -20.95
N HIS A 11 38.79 -39.11 -20.77
CA HIS A 11 37.63 -38.51 -20.08
C HIS A 11 37.32 -39.04 -18.67
N GLN A 12 38.24 -39.75 -18.00
CA GLN A 12 38.01 -40.30 -16.65
C GLN A 12 38.77 -39.60 -15.51
N ILE A 13 39.22 -38.35 -15.70
CA ILE A 13 39.66 -37.55 -14.54
C ILE A 13 38.45 -36.78 -14.02
N PRO A 14 37.86 -37.16 -12.86
CA PRO A 14 36.82 -36.34 -12.24
C PRO A 14 37.39 -34.93 -12.03
N PRO A 15 36.66 -33.86 -12.40
CA PRO A 15 37.17 -32.51 -12.26
C PRO A 15 37.57 -32.31 -10.80
N MET A 16 38.88 -32.13 -10.56
CA MET A 16 39.38 -31.86 -9.22
C MET A 16 38.60 -30.67 -8.67
N SER A 17 37.92 -30.88 -7.54
CA SER A 17 37.14 -29.83 -6.90
C SER A 17 38.10 -28.71 -6.52
N ILE A 18 38.08 -27.63 -7.29
CA ILE A 18 38.84 -26.42 -6.95
C ILE A 18 38.39 -26.05 -5.53
N PRO A 19 39.30 -26.03 -4.53
CA PRO A 19 38.92 -25.69 -3.17
C PRO A 19 38.27 -24.31 -3.21
N ALA A 20 37.10 -24.19 -2.58
CA ALA A 20 36.35 -22.94 -2.57
C ALA A 20 37.28 -21.82 -2.08
N MET A 21 37.71 -20.94 -3.01
CA MET A 21 38.56 -19.82 -2.67
C MET A 21 37.92 -19.10 -1.47
N PRO A 22 38.64 -18.94 -0.35
CA PRO A 22 38.10 -18.20 0.78
C PRO A 22 37.73 -16.82 0.25
N ARG A 23 36.45 -16.44 0.39
CA ARG A 23 36.00 -15.10 0.02
C ARG A 23 36.78 -14.12 0.89
N ILE A 24 37.89 -13.60 0.37
CA ILE A 24 38.69 -12.56 1.00
C ILE A 24 37.74 -11.39 1.19
N ARG A 25 37.27 -11.21 2.43
CA ARG A 25 36.45 -10.05 2.76
C ARG A 25 37.33 -8.83 2.49
N PRO A 26 36.82 -7.80 1.80
CA PRO A 26 37.58 -6.58 1.63
C PRO A 26 38.08 -6.10 3.00
N PRO A 27 39.31 -5.57 3.08
CA PRO A 27 39.93 -5.17 4.33
C PRO A 27 38.94 -4.28 5.11
N ARG A 28 38.66 -4.70 6.34
CA ARG A 28 37.75 -3.96 7.23
C ARG A 28 38.45 -2.64 7.54
N MET A 29 37.79 -1.51 7.23
CA MET A 29 38.35 -0.19 7.56
C MET A 29 38.77 -0.12 9.02
N LEU A 30 39.95 0.44 9.28
CA LEU A 30 40.43 0.61 10.64
C LEU A 30 39.50 1.57 11.39
N LYS A 31 39.25 1.28 12.67
CA LYS A 31 38.38 2.11 13.52
C LYS A 31 39.00 3.50 13.67
N GLY A 32 38.44 4.49 13.00
CA GLY A 32 38.91 5.88 13.03
C GLY A 32 39.20 6.47 11.64
N GLU A 33 39.37 5.64 10.61
CA GLU A 33 39.49 6.15 9.25
C GLU A 33 38.14 6.72 8.77
N PRO A 34 38.10 7.96 8.26
CA PRO A 34 36.87 8.54 7.73
C PRO A 34 36.38 7.69 6.57
N HIS A 35 35.08 7.35 6.56
CA HIS A 35 34.51 6.56 5.47
C HIS A 35 34.78 7.31 4.15
N PRO A 36 35.18 6.65 3.05
CA PRO A 36 35.43 7.32 1.76
C PRO A 36 34.21 8.10 1.20
N ASN A 37 33.03 7.95 1.81
CA ASN A 37 31.82 8.68 1.44
C ASN A 37 31.67 10.00 2.22
N GLN A 38 32.48 10.23 3.26
CA GLN A 38 32.48 11.44 4.09
C GLN A 38 33.50 12.48 3.60
N VAL A 39 34.32 12.16 2.60
CA VAL A 39 35.24 13.12 1.99
C VAL A 39 34.41 14.21 1.30
N LEU A 40 34.58 15.45 1.76
CA LEU A 40 33.94 16.62 1.18
C LEU A 40 34.28 16.71 -0.31
N GLN A 41 33.31 17.16 -1.11
CA GLN A 41 33.55 17.37 -2.53
C GLN A 41 34.64 18.45 -2.69
N PRO A 42 35.68 18.21 -3.50
CA PRO A 42 36.68 19.23 -3.77
C PRO A 42 36.04 20.41 -4.50
N THR A 43 36.47 21.63 -4.17
CA THR A 43 36.01 22.88 -4.79
C THR A 43 36.33 22.94 -6.28
N VAL A 44 37.41 22.30 -6.72
CA VAL A 44 37.78 22.23 -8.13
C VAL A 44 36.94 21.16 -8.84
N VAL A 45 35.99 21.62 -9.64
CA VAL A 45 35.12 20.77 -10.45
C VAL A 45 35.78 20.50 -11.82
N PRO A 46 35.94 19.24 -12.26
CA PRO A 46 36.45 18.95 -13.58
C PRO A 46 35.52 19.51 -14.67
N LYS A 47 36.12 19.99 -15.77
CA LYS A 47 35.39 20.62 -16.88
C LYS A 47 34.36 19.68 -17.53
N ASN A 48 34.58 18.37 -17.48
CA ASN A 48 33.69 17.37 -18.07
C ASN A 48 32.37 17.24 -17.30
N ALA A 49 31.27 17.65 -17.92
CA ALA A 49 29.92 17.63 -17.32
C ALA A 49 29.41 16.23 -16.95
N ASN A 50 29.96 15.17 -17.57
CA ASN A 50 29.53 13.79 -17.36
C ASN A 50 30.26 13.08 -16.18
N ILE A 51 31.10 13.79 -15.43
CA ILE A 51 31.80 13.23 -14.27
C ILE A 51 31.06 13.64 -12.98
N LYS A 52 30.81 12.67 -12.10
CA LYS A 52 30.05 12.86 -10.85
C LYS A 52 30.91 12.47 -9.65
N TRP A 53 30.75 13.19 -8.55
CA TRP A 53 31.46 12.91 -7.30
C TRP A 53 30.76 11.81 -6.50
N VAL A 54 31.34 10.62 -6.47
CA VAL A 54 30.77 9.43 -5.83
C VAL A 54 31.85 8.63 -5.12
N GLN A 55 31.65 8.34 -3.83
CA GLN A 55 32.59 7.61 -2.97
C GLN A 55 33.97 8.29 -2.86
N GLY A 56 33.98 9.62 -2.70
CA GLY A 56 35.22 10.38 -2.53
C GLY A 56 36.10 10.47 -3.77
N LYS A 57 35.56 10.12 -4.95
CA LYS A 57 36.26 10.19 -6.24
C LYS A 57 35.35 10.72 -7.34
N TRP A 58 35.95 11.40 -8.30
CA TRP A 58 35.33 11.74 -9.57
C TRP A 58 35.19 10.48 -10.42
N ARG A 59 33.95 10.14 -10.82
CA ARG A 59 33.65 8.95 -11.62
C ARG A 59 32.79 9.31 -12.83
N ALA A 60 32.96 8.59 -13.93
CA ALA A 60 32.10 8.73 -15.10
C ALA A 60 30.63 8.45 -14.74
N GLY A 61 29.70 9.22 -15.31
CA GLY A 61 28.26 9.12 -15.02
C GLY A 61 27.66 7.74 -15.29
N GLY A 62 28.20 7.00 -16.26
CA GLY A 62 27.77 5.62 -16.56
C GLY A 62 28.32 4.55 -15.62
N SER A 63 29.19 4.88 -14.66
CA SER A 63 29.81 3.89 -13.77
C SER A 63 28.80 3.23 -12.82
N ASN A 64 29.01 1.96 -12.47
CA ASN A 64 28.15 1.23 -11.54
C ASN A 64 28.03 1.91 -10.17
N ALA A 65 29.09 2.59 -9.71
CA ALA A 65 29.05 3.36 -8.47
C ALA A 65 28.07 4.54 -8.56
N VAL A 66 28.05 5.27 -9.68
CA VAL A 66 27.09 6.36 -9.92
C VAL A 66 25.67 5.81 -10.03
N LYS A 67 25.47 4.73 -10.80
CA LYS A 67 24.16 4.06 -10.93
C LYS A 67 23.61 3.60 -9.57
N ASN A 68 24.44 2.95 -8.75
CA ASN A 68 24.04 2.48 -7.42
C ASN A 68 23.72 3.65 -6.48
N LYS A 69 24.49 4.75 -6.52
CA LYS A 69 24.21 5.94 -5.71
C LYS A 69 22.92 6.63 -6.16
N ALA A 70 22.69 6.74 -7.47
CA ALA A 70 21.44 7.27 -8.03
C ALA A 70 20.24 6.43 -7.59
N ALA A 71 20.30 5.09 -7.75
CA ALA A 71 19.23 4.20 -7.30
C ALA A 71 19.00 4.29 -5.78
N THR A 72 20.06 4.43 -4.97
CA THR A 72 19.93 4.65 -3.53
C THR A 72 19.25 5.98 -3.22
N GLN A 73 19.60 7.03 -3.97
CA GLN A 73 18.98 8.35 -3.84
C GLN A 73 17.51 8.31 -4.25
N ASP A 74 17.17 7.66 -5.37
CA ASP A 74 15.78 7.46 -5.81
C ASP A 74 14.94 6.77 -4.71
N ILE A 75 15.46 5.69 -4.12
CA ILE A 75 14.79 4.98 -3.01
C ILE A 75 14.63 5.89 -1.79
N GLN A 76 15.66 6.68 -1.46
CA GLN A 76 15.64 7.58 -0.31
C GLN A 76 14.63 8.72 -0.49
N VAL A 77 14.56 9.31 -1.69
CA VAL A 77 13.62 10.38 -2.02
C VAL A 77 12.19 9.84 -2.06
N ALA A 78 11.97 8.69 -2.71
CA ALA A 78 10.65 8.04 -2.68
C ALA A 78 10.22 7.71 -1.25
N LYS A 79 11.14 7.20 -0.41
CA LYS A 79 10.85 6.97 1.01
C LYS A 79 10.54 8.26 1.77
N ALA A 80 11.22 9.36 1.44
CA ALA A 80 11.01 10.65 2.08
C ALA A 80 9.63 11.23 1.76
N LEU A 81 9.22 11.20 0.48
CA LEU A 81 7.88 11.64 0.06
C LEU A 81 6.78 10.75 0.67
N ARG A 82 6.97 9.43 0.67
CA ARG A 82 6.06 8.49 1.33
C ARG A 82 5.97 8.67 2.85
N HIS A 83 6.98 9.27 3.49
CA HIS A 83 6.92 9.57 4.92
C HIS A 83 5.97 10.74 5.19
N GLN A 84 5.80 11.66 4.25
CA GLN A 84 4.87 12.79 4.38
C GLN A 84 3.42 12.32 4.28
N THR A 85 3.13 11.36 3.39
CA THR A 85 1.80 10.79 3.18
C THR A 85 1.51 9.54 4.01
N HIS A 86 2.42 9.19 4.92
CA HIS A 86 2.38 7.91 5.62
C HIS A 86 1.14 7.79 6.52
N GLY A 87 0.23 6.89 6.17
CA GLY A 87 -1.01 6.67 6.92
C GLY A 87 -2.19 7.51 6.46
N LEU A 88 -2.01 8.41 5.49
CA LEU A 88 -3.16 9.10 4.86
C LEU A 88 -3.89 8.21 3.88
N ASP A 89 -3.16 7.31 3.21
CA ASP A 89 -3.73 6.42 2.23
C ASP A 89 -3.43 4.95 2.55
N ILE A 90 -4.42 4.10 2.31
CA ILE A 90 -4.30 2.64 2.38
C ILE A 90 -4.69 2.07 1.03
N TYR A 91 -3.88 1.13 0.54
CA TYR A 91 -4.02 0.51 -0.76
C TYR A 91 -4.19 -1.00 -0.56
N ALA A 92 -5.24 -1.58 -1.13
CA ALA A 92 -5.47 -3.02 -1.14
C ALA A 92 -5.25 -3.58 -2.55
N TYR A 93 -4.62 -4.75 -2.62
CA TYR A 93 -4.40 -5.47 -3.87
C TYR A 93 -4.94 -6.88 -3.76
N ARG A 94 -5.57 -7.35 -4.82
CA ARG A 94 -6.12 -8.70 -4.94
C ARG A 94 -5.24 -9.54 -5.84
N HIS A 95 -4.95 -10.76 -5.43
CA HIS A 95 -4.36 -11.75 -6.32
C HIS A 95 -5.44 -12.34 -7.23
N ILE A 96 -5.26 -12.26 -8.55
CA ILE A 96 -6.30 -12.58 -9.55
C ILE A 96 -6.81 -14.02 -9.41
N ARG A 97 -5.93 -14.97 -9.08
CA ARG A 97 -6.28 -16.41 -9.07
C ARG A 97 -6.74 -16.96 -7.73
N THR A 98 -6.25 -16.41 -6.63
CA THR A 98 -6.48 -16.94 -5.28
C THR A 98 -7.37 -16.05 -4.43
N ASN A 99 -7.70 -14.85 -4.91
CA ASN A 99 -8.47 -13.84 -4.18
C ASN A 99 -7.85 -13.43 -2.83
N GLN A 100 -6.56 -13.70 -2.62
CA GLN A 100 -5.82 -13.19 -1.47
C GLN A 100 -5.74 -11.67 -1.57
N VAL A 101 -5.94 -11.00 -0.44
CA VAL A 101 -5.91 -9.54 -0.38
C VAL A 101 -4.75 -9.10 0.50
N VAL A 102 -3.97 -8.14 0.01
CA VAL A 102 -2.81 -7.59 0.70
C VAL A 102 -2.94 -6.09 0.83
N TYR A 103 -2.64 -5.57 2.02
CA TYR A 103 -2.70 -4.15 2.32
C TYR A 103 -1.32 -3.50 2.21
N SER A 104 -1.28 -2.24 1.79
CA SER A 104 -0.07 -1.45 1.67
C SER A 104 -0.34 0.01 1.98
N LEU A 105 0.61 0.68 2.62
CA LEU A 105 0.61 2.15 2.76
C LEU A 105 1.22 2.86 1.54
N THR A 106 1.64 2.09 0.53
CA THR A 106 2.23 2.62 -0.71
C THR A 106 1.47 2.11 -1.92
N ARG A 107 1.28 2.98 -2.92
CA ARG A 107 0.67 2.68 -4.23
C ARG A 107 1.46 1.71 -5.09
N THR A 108 2.69 1.38 -4.71
CA THR A 108 3.47 0.33 -5.37
C THR A 108 3.57 -0.90 -4.49
N LEU A 109 3.44 -2.06 -5.11
CA LEU A 109 3.64 -3.36 -4.49
C LEU A 109 5.11 -3.56 -4.08
N GLN A 110 5.38 -3.53 -2.76
CA GLN A 110 6.70 -3.83 -2.21
C GLN A 110 6.79 -5.31 -1.80
N GLU A 111 7.56 -6.10 -2.54
CA GLU A 111 7.71 -7.55 -2.34
C GLU A 111 7.99 -7.94 -0.88
N THR A 112 8.92 -7.23 -0.23
CA THR A 112 9.32 -7.50 1.17
C THR A 112 8.22 -7.29 2.20
N LYS A 113 7.21 -6.46 1.91
CA LYS A 113 6.05 -6.21 2.79
C LYS A 113 4.87 -7.10 2.46
N ILE A 114 4.68 -7.45 1.18
CA ILE A 114 3.58 -8.27 0.69
C ILE A 114 3.74 -9.71 1.14
N LEU A 115 4.92 -10.30 0.91
CA LEU A 115 5.15 -11.72 1.23
C LEU A 115 4.99 -12.03 2.73
N LYS A 116 5.17 -11.03 3.60
CA LYS A 116 4.95 -11.16 5.05
C LYS A 116 3.48 -11.23 5.46
N GLN A 117 2.57 -10.81 4.59
CA GLN A 117 1.12 -10.85 4.84
C GLN A 117 0.50 -12.16 4.37
N LEU A 118 1.20 -12.92 3.52
CA LEU A 118 0.74 -14.21 3.02
C LEU A 118 1.13 -15.31 4.01
N LEU A 119 0.14 -15.86 4.71
CA LEU A 119 0.37 -17.01 5.59
C LEU A 119 0.48 -18.30 4.79
N TYR A 120 1.26 -19.24 5.31
CA TYR A 120 1.42 -20.55 4.70
C TYR A 120 0.19 -21.43 4.97
N HIS A 121 -0.50 -21.86 3.92
CA HIS A 121 -1.67 -22.75 4.01
C HIS A 121 -1.40 -24.13 3.36
N GLY A 122 -0.17 -24.37 2.91
CA GLY A 122 0.24 -25.60 2.22
C GLY A 122 1.15 -25.35 1.01
N LYS A 123 1.53 -26.42 0.32
CA LYS A 123 2.38 -26.34 -0.88
C LYS A 123 1.71 -25.45 -1.95
N LYS A 124 2.49 -24.57 -2.58
CA LYS A 124 2.04 -23.63 -3.63
C LYS A 124 1.00 -22.57 -3.18
N THR A 125 0.87 -22.31 -1.88
CA THR A 125 -0.04 -21.26 -1.36
C THR A 125 0.62 -19.90 -1.24
N VAL A 126 1.93 -19.86 -0.95
CA VAL A 126 2.73 -18.63 -0.89
C VAL A 126 3.70 -18.63 -2.07
N PRO A 127 3.67 -17.61 -2.95
CA PRO A 127 4.61 -17.49 -4.05
C PRO A 127 6.02 -17.16 -3.54
N ALA A 128 7.04 -17.62 -4.27
CA ALA A 128 8.44 -17.33 -3.91
C ALA A 128 8.83 -15.86 -4.15
N SER A 129 8.18 -15.21 -5.10
CA SER A 129 8.37 -13.80 -5.45
C SER A 129 7.03 -13.18 -5.86
N VAL A 130 6.88 -11.87 -5.65
CA VAL A 130 5.69 -11.13 -6.08
C VAL A 130 5.75 -10.91 -7.58
N ARG A 131 4.84 -11.54 -8.29
CA ARG A 131 4.63 -11.42 -9.72
C ARG A 131 3.61 -10.30 -10.01
N PRO A 132 4.01 -9.11 -10.52
CA PRO A 132 3.12 -7.97 -10.64
C PRO A 132 1.85 -8.27 -11.45
N ASP A 133 1.98 -9.04 -12.53
CA ASP A 133 0.91 -9.47 -13.43
C ASP A 133 -0.23 -10.22 -12.74
N MET A 134 0.04 -10.87 -11.61
CA MET A 134 -0.95 -11.62 -10.84
C MET A 134 -1.69 -10.78 -9.79
N TRP A 135 -1.31 -9.51 -9.62
CA TRP A 135 -1.87 -8.61 -8.63
C TRP A 135 -2.54 -7.40 -9.30
N THR A 136 -3.80 -7.21 -8.96
CA THR A 136 -4.60 -6.06 -9.40
C THR A 136 -4.91 -5.15 -8.20
N PRO A 137 -4.93 -3.82 -8.39
CA PRO A 137 -5.57 -2.93 -7.44
C PRO A 137 -6.98 -3.41 -7.10
N TYR A 138 -7.35 -3.37 -5.82
CA TYR A 138 -8.66 -3.80 -5.38
C TYR A 138 -9.51 -2.62 -4.91
N PHE A 139 -9.03 -1.90 -3.89
CA PHE A 139 -9.60 -0.64 -3.46
C PHE A 139 -8.52 0.23 -2.80
N SER A 140 -8.78 1.52 -2.66
CA SER A 140 -7.99 2.42 -1.83
C SER A 140 -8.88 3.20 -0.87
N ILE A 141 -8.30 3.55 0.28
CA ILE A 141 -8.93 4.33 1.34
C ILE A 141 -8.07 5.57 1.55
N HIS A 142 -8.69 6.73 1.50
CA HIS A 142 -8.05 8.03 1.65
C HIS A 142 -8.66 8.75 2.85
N PHE A 143 -7.81 9.04 3.82
CA PHE A 143 -8.14 9.79 5.03
C PHE A 143 -7.92 11.29 4.77
N PRO A 144 -8.57 12.16 5.55
CA PRO A 144 -8.33 13.59 5.45
C PRO A 144 -6.84 13.89 5.71
N PRO A 145 -6.24 14.87 5.01
CA PRO A 145 -4.82 15.24 5.09
C PRO A 145 -4.50 16.02 6.38
N THR A 146 -4.94 15.49 7.52
CA THR A 146 -4.73 16.03 8.86
C THR A 146 -3.85 15.06 9.65
N ALA A 147 -3.18 15.57 10.69
CA ALA A 147 -2.35 14.72 11.55
C ALA A 147 -3.18 13.60 12.21
N ALA A 148 -4.45 13.89 12.53
CA ALA A 148 -5.36 12.90 13.06
C ALA A 148 -5.78 11.86 12.00
N GLY A 149 -6.07 12.29 10.76
CA GLY A 149 -6.36 11.38 9.66
C GLY A 149 -5.21 10.40 9.39
N ALA A 150 -3.96 10.87 9.46
CA ALA A 150 -2.79 10.00 9.34
C ALA A 150 -2.71 8.95 10.47
N LEU A 151 -3.04 9.33 11.71
CA LEU A 151 -3.09 8.37 12.82
C LEU A 151 -4.22 7.36 12.66
N GLU A 152 -5.39 7.81 12.20
CA GLU A 152 -6.54 6.95 11.93
C GLU A 152 -6.26 5.94 10.82
N GLY A 153 -5.61 6.36 9.72
CA GLY A 153 -5.24 5.42 8.67
C GLY A 153 -4.13 4.45 9.10
N LEU A 154 -3.18 4.84 9.96
CA LEU A 154 -2.23 3.89 10.54
C LEU A 154 -2.90 2.87 11.46
N PHE A 155 -3.85 3.33 12.27
CA PHE A 155 -4.66 2.46 13.11
C PHE A 155 -5.50 1.50 12.26
N ALA A 156 -6.18 2.01 11.23
CA ALA A 156 -6.96 1.21 10.29
C ALA A 156 -6.08 0.15 9.63
N PHE A 157 -4.91 0.54 9.09
CA PHE A 157 -3.97 -0.36 8.46
C PHE A 157 -3.49 -1.47 9.41
N GLN A 158 -3.21 -1.12 10.67
CA GLN A 158 -2.86 -2.11 11.68
C GLN A 158 -4.01 -3.10 11.90
N LYS A 159 -5.23 -2.61 12.10
CA LYS A 159 -6.40 -3.44 12.40
C LYS A 159 -6.81 -4.34 11.24
N LEU A 160 -6.79 -3.84 10.01
CA LEU A 160 -7.07 -4.64 8.81
C LEU A 160 -6.09 -5.82 8.67
N ARG A 161 -4.81 -5.61 9.02
CA ARG A 161 -3.81 -6.67 9.00
C ARG A 161 -3.98 -7.66 10.15
N GLU A 162 -4.31 -7.17 11.35
CA GLU A 162 -4.62 -8.02 12.51
C GLU A 162 -5.83 -8.92 12.22
N LEU A 163 -6.92 -8.37 11.70
CA LEU A 163 -8.14 -9.11 11.36
C LEU A 163 -7.91 -10.12 10.22
N SER A 164 -7.21 -9.72 9.16
CA SER A 164 -6.83 -10.65 8.08
C SER A 164 -5.99 -11.82 8.59
N MET A 165 -5.03 -11.55 9.49
CA MET A 165 -4.19 -12.58 10.10
C MET A 165 -4.99 -13.48 11.05
N GLN A 166 -5.86 -12.89 11.88
CA GLN A 166 -6.70 -13.63 12.83
C GLN A 166 -7.62 -14.61 12.09
N ARG A 167 -8.27 -14.19 11.00
CA ARG A 167 -9.15 -15.08 10.23
C ARG A 167 -8.42 -16.24 9.58
N GLN A 168 -7.16 -16.05 9.20
CA GLN A 168 -6.35 -17.12 8.64
C GLN A 168 -5.82 -18.09 9.70
N LEU A 169 -5.51 -17.61 10.92
CA LEU A 169 -4.97 -18.42 12.01
C LEU A 169 -6.04 -19.12 12.83
N SER A 170 -7.14 -18.42 13.13
CA SER A 170 -8.29 -18.89 13.89
C SER A 170 -9.58 -18.61 13.11
N PRO A 171 -9.80 -19.29 11.96
CA PRO A 171 -11.01 -19.11 11.18
C PRO A 171 -12.25 -19.55 11.97
N PRO A 172 -13.41 -18.87 11.79
CA PRO A 172 -14.69 -19.36 12.29
C PRO A 172 -14.99 -20.75 11.72
N GLU A 173 -15.73 -21.56 12.47
CA GLU A 173 -16.02 -22.94 12.10
C GLU A 173 -16.71 -23.06 10.73
N ASP A 174 -17.55 -22.09 10.37
CA ASP A 174 -18.28 -22.04 9.10
C ASP A 174 -17.35 -21.96 7.87
N LEU A 175 -16.16 -21.37 8.03
CA LEU A 175 -15.15 -21.34 6.96
C LEU A 175 -14.37 -22.66 6.84
N ILE A 176 -14.34 -23.46 7.89
CA ILE A 176 -13.59 -24.72 7.94
C ILE A 176 -14.48 -25.90 7.55
N LYS A 177 -15.77 -25.85 7.91
CA LYS A 177 -16.76 -26.88 7.64
C LYS A 177 -17.23 -26.84 6.19
N ALA A 178 -17.58 -28.01 5.66
CA ALA A 178 -18.07 -28.17 4.31
C ALA A 178 -19.52 -27.65 4.22
N THR A 179 -19.71 -26.64 3.37
CA THR A 179 -21.03 -26.13 3.02
C THR A 179 -21.64 -26.92 1.87
N GLN A 180 -22.95 -26.79 1.65
CA GLN A 180 -23.63 -27.40 0.51
C GLN A 180 -23.00 -26.96 -0.82
N GLU A 181 -22.62 -25.69 -0.94
CA GLU A 181 -21.93 -25.14 -2.11
C GLU A 181 -20.57 -25.82 -2.36
N ASP A 182 -19.79 -26.06 -1.30
CA ASP A 182 -18.51 -26.75 -1.40
C ASP A 182 -18.70 -28.19 -1.93
N ILE A 183 -19.75 -28.87 -1.46
CA ILE A 183 -20.10 -30.22 -1.91
C ILE A 183 -20.45 -30.21 -3.39
N ASP A 184 -21.23 -29.24 -3.84
CA ASP A 184 -21.66 -29.15 -5.24
C ASP A 184 -20.51 -28.75 -6.18
N ILE A 185 -19.57 -27.92 -5.71
CA ILE A 185 -18.30 -27.63 -6.40
C ILE A 185 -17.42 -28.88 -6.52
N VAL A 186 -17.41 -29.74 -5.51
CA VAL A 186 -16.67 -31.01 -5.56
C VAL A 186 -17.36 -31.99 -6.52
N LYS A 187 -18.69 -32.13 -6.45
CA LYS A 187 -19.48 -32.98 -7.35
C LYS A 187 -19.30 -32.60 -8.81
N SER A 188 -19.42 -31.31 -9.13
CA SER A 188 -19.24 -30.79 -10.49
C SER A 188 -17.83 -31.04 -11.07
N LYS A 189 -16.79 -31.05 -10.24
CA LYS A 189 -15.42 -31.39 -10.68
C LYS A 189 -15.20 -32.88 -10.86
N LEU A 190 -15.95 -33.72 -10.16
CA LEU A 190 -15.85 -35.17 -10.23
C LEU A 190 -16.48 -35.74 -11.51
N GLY A 191 -17.48 -35.06 -12.08
CA GLY A 191 -18.03 -35.40 -13.41
C GLY A 191 -19.51 -35.07 -13.57
N SER A 192 -20.11 -35.58 -14.65
CA SER A 192 -21.55 -35.48 -14.89
C SER A 192 -22.35 -36.29 -13.85
N PRO A 193 -23.62 -35.97 -13.59
CA PRO A 193 -24.46 -36.70 -12.64
C PRO A 193 -24.45 -38.22 -12.83
N VAL A 194 -24.38 -38.70 -14.09
CA VAL A 194 -24.31 -40.13 -14.44
C VAL A 194 -23.00 -40.76 -13.96
N THR A 195 -21.87 -40.10 -14.18
CA THR A 195 -20.56 -40.59 -13.70
C THR A 195 -20.48 -40.64 -12.18
N LEU A 196 -21.17 -39.72 -11.47
CA LEU A 196 -21.27 -39.78 -10.02
C LEU A 196 -22.06 -41.01 -9.57
N GLN A 197 -23.14 -41.35 -10.26
CA GLN A 197 -23.94 -42.54 -9.96
C GLN A 197 -23.14 -43.83 -10.20
N GLU A 198 -22.39 -43.91 -11.30
CA GLU A 198 -21.49 -45.05 -11.57
C GLU A 198 -20.37 -45.18 -10.52
N MET A 199 -19.78 -44.06 -10.10
CA MET A 199 -18.78 -44.06 -9.03
C MET A 199 -19.37 -44.40 -7.66
N ALA A 200 -20.64 -44.07 -7.41
CA ALA A 200 -21.35 -44.46 -6.20
C ALA A 200 -21.54 -45.98 -6.14
N VAL A 201 -21.95 -46.59 -7.26
CA VAL A 201 -22.12 -48.05 -7.38
C VAL A 201 -20.80 -48.81 -7.18
N ARG A 202 -19.66 -48.20 -7.55
CA ARG A 202 -18.32 -48.78 -7.41
C ARG A 202 -17.63 -48.47 -6.06
N ASP A 203 -18.34 -47.91 -5.08
CA ASP A 203 -17.80 -47.42 -3.79
C ASP A 203 -16.66 -46.37 -3.92
N GLY A 204 -16.42 -45.86 -5.13
CA GLY A 204 -15.31 -44.95 -5.44
C GLY A 204 -15.53 -43.50 -4.97
N LEU A 205 -16.70 -43.19 -4.40
CA LEU A 205 -17.07 -41.89 -3.83
C LEU A 205 -16.73 -41.75 -2.34
N VAL A 206 -16.59 -42.87 -1.63
CA VAL A 206 -16.36 -42.85 -0.18
C VAL A 206 -15.03 -42.15 0.13
N GLY A 207 -15.10 -41.01 0.83
CA GLY A 207 -13.95 -40.17 1.17
C GLY A 207 -13.52 -39.12 0.14
N LYS A 208 -14.14 -39.07 -1.05
CA LYS A 208 -13.88 -38.01 -2.05
C LYS A 208 -14.77 -36.79 -1.88
N ILE A 209 -16.03 -37.00 -1.48
CA ILE A 209 -16.99 -35.93 -1.22
C ILE A 209 -17.08 -35.74 0.30
N PRO A 210 -16.79 -34.54 0.84
CA PRO A 210 -16.95 -34.27 2.26
C PRO A 210 -18.44 -34.28 2.65
N LYS A 211 -18.75 -34.72 3.87
CA LYS A 211 -20.12 -34.62 4.40
C LYS A 211 -20.42 -33.19 4.83
N LEU A 212 -21.70 -32.81 4.86
CA LEU A 212 -22.13 -31.53 5.44
C LEU A 212 -21.61 -31.43 6.88
N ASP A 213 -21.09 -30.26 7.25
CA ASP A 213 -20.48 -29.97 8.56
C ASP A 213 -19.16 -30.70 8.90
N GLU A 214 -18.63 -31.51 7.99
CA GLU A 214 -17.30 -32.12 8.14
C GLU A 214 -16.20 -31.11 7.84
N ILE A 215 -15.04 -31.25 8.48
CA ILE A 215 -13.86 -30.42 8.20
C ILE A 215 -13.43 -30.59 6.75
N LEU A 216 -13.30 -29.48 6.02
CA LEU A 216 -12.89 -29.50 4.63
C LEU A 216 -11.51 -30.15 4.42
N PRO A 217 -11.31 -30.91 3.32
CA PRO A 217 -10.01 -31.40 2.92
C PRO A 217 -8.98 -30.27 2.83
N LYS A 218 -7.73 -30.53 3.23
CA LYS A 218 -6.66 -29.52 3.35
C LYS A 218 -6.54 -28.58 2.14
N LYS A 219 -6.69 -29.10 0.91
CA LYS A 219 -6.59 -28.33 -0.34
C LYS A 219 -7.78 -27.37 -0.54
N LEU A 220 -9.01 -27.83 -0.29
CA LEU A 220 -10.21 -27.00 -0.40
C LEU A 220 -10.25 -25.97 0.72
N ARG A 221 -9.94 -26.41 1.94
CA ARG A 221 -9.81 -25.52 3.11
C ARG A 221 -8.80 -24.41 2.86
N ALA A 222 -7.60 -24.74 2.36
CA ALA A 222 -6.60 -23.74 2.01
C ALA A 222 -7.13 -22.75 0.96
N ARG A 223 -7.85 -23.22 -0.07
CA ARG A 223 -8.44 -22.34 -1.09
C ARG A 223 -9.49 -21.39 -0.50
N LYS A 224 -10.37 -21.90 0.38
CA LYS A 224 -11.41 -21.11 1.06
C LYS A 224 -10.79 -20.06 1.99
N LEU A 225 -9.74 -20.41 2.74
CA LEU A 225 -9.00 -19.47 3.61
C LEU A 225 -8.18 -18.42 2.84
N MET A 226 -7.71 -18.77 1.64
CA MET A 226 -7.01 -17.84 0.76
C MET A 226 -7.97 -16.83 0.11
N ASP A 227 -9.25 -17.17 -0.04
CA ASP A 227 -10.24 -16.24 -0.60
C ASP A 227 -10.62 -15.18 0.44
N GLN A 228 -10.04 -14.00 0.26
CA GLN A 228 -10.17 -12.89 1.19
C GLN A 228 -10.95 -11.72 0.58
N LYS A 229 -11.54 -11.90 -0.62
CA LYS A 229 -12.13 -10.82 -1.38
C LYS A 229 -13.29 -10.17 -0.62
N ALA A 230 -14.30 -10.95 -0.25
CA ALA A 230 -15.47 -10.45 0.48
C ALA A 230 -15.12 -10.08 1.93
N THR A 231 -14.29 -10.91 2.57
CA THR A 231 -13.94 -10.76 3.97
C THR A 231 -13.09 -9.51 4.22
N SER A 232 -12.19 -9.13 3.30
CA SER A 232 -11.43 -7.88 3.39
C SER A 232 -12.32 -6.63 3.31
N VAL A 233 -13.40 -6.68 2.52
CA VAL A 233 -14.36 -5.58 2.42
C VAL A 233 -15.17 -5.44 3.71
N ALA A 234 -15.67 -6.55 4.24
CA ALA A 234 -16.36 -6.56 5.52
C ALA A 234 -15.47 -6.03 6.67
N ASP A 235 -14.18 -6.39 6.68
CA ASP A 235 -13.20 -5.83 7.63
C ASP A 235 -13.04 -4.32 7.48
N THR A 236 -12.98 -3.82 6.24
CA THR A 236 -12.86 -2.38 6.02
C THR A 236 -14.07 -1.63 6.52
N ALA A 237 -15.28 -2.10 6.23
CA ALA A 237 -16.49 -1.47 6.76
C ALA A 237 -16.50 -1.47 8.29
N PHE A 238 -16.16 -2.61 8.92
CA PHE A 238 -16.08 -2.72 10.38
C PHE A 238 -15.03 -1.79 11.01
N VAL A 239 -13.83 -1.71 10.43
CA VAL A 239 -12.74 -0.85 10.94
C VAL A 239 -13.07 0.62 10.74
N LEU A 240 -13.67 1.00 9.61
CA LEU A 240 -14.07 2.38 9.37
C LEU A 240 -15.23 2.79 10.28
N ASP A 241 -16.19 1.91 10.53
CA ASP A 241 -17.27 2.14 11.48
C ASP A 241 -16.72 2.34 12.90
N TRP A 242 -15.78 1.48 13.33
CA TRP A 242 -15.06 1.65 14.60
C TRP A 242 -14.35 3.02 14.68
N ILE A 243 -13.64 3.43 13.62
CA ILE A 243 -12.94 4.72 13.62
C ILE A 243 -13.92 5.89 13.70
N SER A 244 -15.09 5.77 13.07
CA SER A 244 -16.10 6.81 12.94
C SER A 244 -16.83 7.04 14.26
N SER A 245 -17.24 5.97 14.93
CA SER A 245 -17.90 6.00 16.24
C SER A 245 -16.93 6.21 17.40
N GLY A 246 -15.63 5.99 17.18
CA GLY A 246 -14.59 6.22 18.17
C GLY A 246 -14.34 7.71 18.51
N PRO A 247 -13.41 7.98 19.45
CA PRO A 247 -13.07 9.33 19.90
C PRO A 247 -12.82 10.30 18.75
N SER A 248 -13.12 11.57 18.97
CA SER A 248 -12.88 12.60 17.97
C SER A 248 -11.42 12.59 17.50
N PRO A 249 -11.12 12.93 16.23
CA PRO A 249 -9.76 12.86 15.72
C PRO A 249 -8.82 13.76 16.56
N TRP A 250 -9.35 14.88 17.05
CA TRP A 250 -8.68 15.74 18.02
C TRP A 250 -8.43 15.06 19.36
N GLU A 251 -9.44 14.41 19.96
CA GLU A 251 -9.32 13.66 21.21
C GLU A 251 -8.27 12.53 21.10
N LYS A 252 -8.16 11.87 19.94
CA LYS A 252 -7.10 10.88 19.68
C LYS A 252 -5.71 11.53 19.71
N VAL A 253 -5.54 12.67 19.05
CA VAL A 253 -4.26 13.41 19.03
C VAL A 253 -3.89 13.86 20.44
N THR A 254 -4.83 14.46 21.18
CA THR A 254 -4.60 14.89 22.56
C THR A 254 -4.27 13.69 23.44
N MET A 255 -4.99 12.58 23.32
CA MET A 255 -4.69 11.34 24.03
C MET A 255 -3.27 10.82 23.77
N VAL A 256 -2.83 10.82 22.51
CA VAL A 256 -1.49 10.34 22.17
C VAL A 256 -0.43 11.26 22.79
N GLU A 257 -0.63 12.57 22.75
CA GLU A 257 0.31 13.54 23.33
C GLU A 257 0.30 13.56 24.86
N THR A 258 -0.86 13.46 25.51
CA THR A 258 -0.95 13.34 26.97
C THR A 258 -0.28 12.05 27.45
N ASN A 259 -0.52 10.92 26.79
CA ASN A 259 0.16 9.65 27.10
C ASN A 259 1.69 9.77 26.93
N ARG A 260 2.16 10.52 25.94
CA ARG A 260 3.61 10.83 25.79
C ARG A 260 4.14 11.66 26.95
N LEU A 261 3.38 12.67 27.41
CA LEU A 261 3.76 13.51 28.55
C LEU A 261 3.80 12.71 29.85
N ILE A 262 2.77 11.90 30.09
CA ILE A 262 2.66 10.98 31.23
C ILE A 262 3.87 10.04 31.29
N ASN A 263 4.18 9.38 30.16
CA ASN A 263 5.33 8.50 30.09
C ASN A 263 6.64 9.27 30.33
N ALA A 264 6.74 10.52 29.86
CA ALA A 264 7.91 11.36 30.07
C ALA A 264 8.08 11.83 31.53
N SER A 265 7.00 12.08 32.27
CA SER A 265 7.06 12.48 33.67
C SER A 265 7.51 11.33 34.56
N GLU A 266 7.02 10.11 34.32
CA GLU A 266 7.38 8.91 35.07
C GLU A 266 8.78 8.37 34.75
N MET A 267 9.38 8.85 33.66
CA MET A 267 10.69 8.39 33.22
C MET A 267 11.83 8.87 34.10
N THR A 268 12.74 7.95 34.42
CA THR A 268 14.00 8.23 35.11
C THR A 268 14.89 9.19 34.31
N ASN A 269 15.77 9.93 34.99
CA ASN A 269 16.72 10.86 34.36
C ASN A 269 17.59 10.21 33.27
N ARG A 270 17.95 8.93 33.45
CA ARG A 270 18.70 8.17 32.43
C ARG A 270 17.87 7.90 31.18
N ALA A 271 16.60 7.54 31.34
CA ALA A 271 15.66 7.38 30.23
C ALA A 271 15.44 8.71 29.51
N ARG A 272 15.26 9.82 30.24
CA ARG A 272 15.13 11.18 29.67
C ARG A 272 16.33 11.57 28.80
N ARG A 273 17.57 11.34 29.27
CA ARG A 273 18.79 11.60 28.48
C ARG A 273 18.83 10.78 27.19
N ARG A 274 18.46 9.49 27.26
CA ARG A 274 18.37 8.62 26.07
C ARG A 274 17.32 9.12 25.10
N ILE A 275 16.15 9.53 25.58
CA ILE A 275 15.06 10.05 24.75
C ILE A 275 15.41 11.38 24.12
N ASN A 276 16.05 12.30 24.84
CA ASN A 276 16.52 13.56 24.26
C ASN A 276 17.56 13.32 23.16
N LYS A 277 18.43 12.32 23.32
CA LYS A 277 19.35 11.90 22.26
C LYS A 277 18.58 11.35 21.05
N ILE A 278 17.62 10.45 21.28
CA ILE A 278 16.75 9.90 20.22
C ILE A 278 15.97 11.03 19.52
N ARG A 279 15.46 12.02 20.27
CA ARG A 279 14.73 13.17 19.72
C ARG A 279 15.61 14.01 18.80
N LYS A 280 16.82 14.37 19.24
CA LYS A 280 17.80 15.06 18.39
C LYS A 280 18.13 14.24 17.14
N GLU A 281 18.24 12.93 17.25
CA GLU A 281 18.43 12.04 16.10
C GLU A 281 17.20 11.99 15.18
N LEU A 282 15.98 12.01 15.73
CA LEU A 282 14.73 12.06 14.97
C LEU A 282 14.54 13.40 14.26
N GLU A 283 14.83 14.52 14.92
CA GLU A 283 14.81 15.87 14.32
C GLU A 283 15.81 15.97 13.17
N ARG A 284 17.04 15.45 13.36
CA ARG A 284 18.04 15.36 12.29
C ARG A 284 17.56 14.51 11.12
N LYS A 285 16.96 13.34 11.40
CA LYS A 285 16.39 12.47 10.35
C LYS A 285 15.19 13.13 9.67
N ALA A 286 14.35 13.87 10.39
CA ALA A 286 13.22 14.58 9.83
C ALA A 286 13.69 15.73 8.92
N ALA A 287 14.72 16.48 9.32
CA ALA A 287 15.36 17.47 8.47
C ALA A 287 15.99 16.83 7.21
N GLU A 288 16.67 15.68 7.36
CA GLU A 288 17.22 14.92 6.23
C GLU A 288 16.12 14.40 5.29
N ILE A 289 14.98 13.95 5.82
CA ILE A 289 13.79 13.56 5.06
C ILE A 289 13.23 14.76 4.29
N ARG A 290 13.08 15.92 4.95
CA ARG A 290 12.61 17.15 4.31
C ARG A 290 13.54 17.60 3.19
N GLN A 291 14.86 17.58 3.43
CA GLN A 291 15.86 17.87 2.41
C GLN A 291 15.76 16.90 1.22
N ARG A 292 15.63 15.60 1.47
CA ARG A 292 15.46 14.58 0.42
C ARG A 292 14.17 14.76 -0.37
N ALA A 293 13.06 15.06 0.29
CA ALA A 293 11.80 15.33 -0.37
C ALA A 293 11.90 16.58 -1.26
N ALA A 294 12.58 17.62 -0.79
CA ALA A 294 12.83 18.82 -1.58
C ALA A 294 13.63 18.53 -2.86
N LEU A 295 14.51 17.51 -2.88
CA LEU A 295 15.24 17.11 -4.10
C LEU A 295 14.32 16.63 -5.24
N ALA A 296 13.10 16.16 -4.94
CA ALA A 296 12.13 15.79 -5.97
C ALA A 296 11.41 17.00 -6.58
N LEU A 297 11.27 18.06 -5.78
CA LEU A 297 10.44 19.23 -6.09
C LEU A 297 11.26 20.40 -6.65
N GLN A 298 12.49 20.59 -6.18
CA GLN A 298 13.33 21.73 -6.54
C GLN A 298 14.24 21.42 -7.73
N ASP A 299 14.39 22.41 -8.62
CA ASP A 299 15.46 22.42 -9.61
C ASP A 299 16.79 22.68 -8.90
N LEU A 300 17.56 21.61 -8.69
CA LEU A 300 18.90 21.73 -8.14
C LEU A 300 19.77 22.53 -9.10
N PRO A 301 20.43 23.61 -8.64
CA PRO A 301 21.26 24.41 -9.52
C PRO A 301 22.45 23.58 -10.00
N ALA A 302 22.84 23.76 -11.27
CA ALA A 302 23.82 22.91 -11.95
C ALA A 302 25.21 22.80 -11.29
N HIS A 303 25.50 23.66 -10.31
CA HIS A 303 26.73 23.65 -9.53
C HIS A 303 26.73 22.63 -8.38
N GLU A 304 25.56 22.15 -7.90
CA GLU A 304 25.44 21.09 -6.90
C GLU A 304 25.65 19.68 -7.50
N ARG A 305 26.75 19.50 -8.25
CA ARG A 305 27.07 18.24 -8.97
C ARG A 305 27.28 17.01 -8.07
N ALA A 306 27.30 17.18 -6.74
CA ALA A 306 27.36 16.09 -5.76
C ALA A 306 26.04 15.31 -5.62
N LEU A 307 24.91 15.98 -5.88
CA LEU A 307 23.59 15.37 -5.84
C LEU A 307 23.29 14.83 -7.24
N LEU A 308 23.01 13.53 -7.31
CA LEU A 308 22.66 12.91 -8.58
C LEU A 308 21.20 13.29 -8.87
N PRO A 309 20.86 13.71 -10.09
CA PRO A 309 19.45 13.90 -10.43
C PRO A 309 18.73 12.56 -10.32
N LEU A 310 17.45 12.61 -9.96
CA LEU A 310 16.60 11.44 -9.91
C LEU A 310 16.54 10.77 -11.30
N THR A 311 16.44 9.44 -11.31
CA THR A 311 16.25 8.73 -12.58
C THR A 311 14.87 9.02 -13.14
N ARG A 312 14.75 9.03 -14.47
CA ARG A 312 13.47 9.28 -15.16
C ARG A 312 12.40 8.28 -14.74
N SER A 313 12.77 7.00 -14.55
CA SER A 313 11.89 5.97 -14.03
C SER A 313 11.39 6.28 -12.62
N ALA A 314 12.26 6.76 -11.73
CA ALA A 314 11.87 7.14 -10.38
C ALA A 314 10.92 8.34 -10.40
N ILE A 315 11.17 9.34 -11.25
CA ILE A 315 10.30 10.52 -11.37
C ILE A 315 8.92 10.13 -11.93
N HIS A 316 8.87 9.29 -12.97
CA HIS A 316 7.60 8.78 -13.50
C HIS A 316 6.84 7.98 -12.43
N GLN A 317 7.55 7.17 -11.65
CA GLN A 317 6.95 6.43 -10.54
C GLN A 317 6.40 7.38 -9.47
N LEU A 318 7.16 8.39 -9.07
CA LEU A 318 6.71 9.40 -8.11
C LEU A 318 5.53 10.22 -8.64
N SER A 319 5.49 10.49 -9.95
CA SER A 319 4.37 11.13 -10.63
C SER A 319 3.09 10.28 -10.56
N MET A 320 3.19 8.97 -10.79
CA MET A 320 2.06 8.05 -10.59
C MET A 320 1.66 7.95 -9.11
N GLU A 321 2.63 8.01 -8.19
CA GLU A 321 2.38 7.86 -6.75
C GLU A 321 1.80 9.10 -6.07
N HIS A 322 2.14 10.29 -6.54
CA HIS A 322 1.77 11.54 -5.87
C HIS A 322 0.99 12.51 -6.75
N HIS A 323 0.58 12.06 -7.94
CA HIS A 323 -0.17 12.85 -8.92
C HIS A 323 0.54 14.11 -9.44
N GLY A 324 1.85 14.22 -9.27
CA GLY A 324 2.62 15.33 -9.84
C GLY A 324 2.82 15.21 -11.35
N THR A 325 3.01 16.33 -12.03
CA THR A 325 3.36 16.38 -13.45
C THR A 325 4.88 16.44 -13.60
N VAL A 326 5.44 15.63 -14.48
CA VAL A 326 6.88 15.59 -14.74
C VAL A 326 7.28 16.77 -15.61
N SER A 327 8.28 17.53 -15.17
CA SER A 327 8.85 18.65 -15.92
C SER A 327 10.35 18.44 -16.02
N GLY A 328 10.82 17.94 -17.16
CA GLY A 328 12.21 17.53 -17.32
C GLY A 328 12.64 16.44 -16.32
N ARG A 329 13.39 16.83 -15.28
CA ARG A 329 13.90 15.93 -14.22
C ARG A 329 13.33 16.22 -12.83
N LYS A 330 12.30 17.05 -12.73
CA LYS A 330 11.60 17.35 -11.49
C LYS A 330 10.14 16.91 -11.54
N LEU A 331 9.55 16.82 -10.37
CA LEU A 331 8.13 16.60 -10.18
C LEU A 331 7.48 17.94 -9.86
N ASP A 332 6.81 18.53 -10.84
CA ASP A 332 5.97 19.72 -10.65
C ASP A 332 4.64 19.29 -10.03
N VAL A 333 4.40 19.75 -8.81
CA VAL A 333 3.10 19.58 -8.16
C VAL A 333 2.25 20.73 -8.66
N VAL A 334 1.19 20.43 -9.41
CA VAL A 334 0.27 21.48 -9.86
C VAL A 334 -0.43 22.02 -8.62
N ASP A 335 -0.31 23.33 -8.37
CA ASP A 335 -0.89 24.07 -7.22
C ASP A 335 -2.44 24.14 -7.24
N GLY A 336 -3.11 23.16 -7.86
CA GLY A 336 -4.56 23.00 -7.79
C GLY A 336 -5.00 22.38 -6.46
N GLU A 337 -6.30 22.42 -6.17
CA GLU A 337 -6.98 22.01 -4.91
C GLU A 337 -6.60 20.63 -4.31
N HIS A 338 -5.83 19.82 -5.04
CA HIS A 338 -5.20 18.57 -4.58
C HIS A 338 -3.82 18.75 -3.90
N GLU A 339 -3.41 19.97 -3.54
CA GLU A 339 -2.17 20.29 -2.79
C GLU A 339 -1.94 19.39 -1.54
N ASN A 340 -3.02 18.81 -1.03
CA ASN A 340 -3.09 17.96 0.16
C ASN A 340 -2.25 16.67 0.10
N ASN A 341 -1.91 16.17 -1.09
CA ASN A 341 -1.22 14.87 -1.21
C ASN A 341 0.31 14.97 -1.08
N LEU A 342 0.90 16.16 -1.16
CA LEU A 342 2.35 16.36 -1.06
C LEU A 342 2.75 17.38 -0.02
N LYS A 343 1.89 18.36 0.27
CA LYS A 343 1.99 19.09 1.53
C LYS A 343 1.57 18.10 2.61
N GLY A 344 2.56 17.51 3.29
CA GLY A 344 2.31 16.67 4.47
C GLY A 344 1.31 17.37 5.40
N PRO A 345 0.57 16.60 6.25
CA PRO A 345 -0.50 17.15 7.06
C PRO A 345 -0.01 18.45 7.69
N LYS A 346 -0.72 19.59 7.46
CA LYS A 346 -0.30 20.90 7.97
C LYS A 346 0.14 20.69 9.40
N ASP A 347 1.45 20.85 9.65
CA ASP A 347 2.08 20.46 10.90
C ASP A 347 1.36 21.23 12.01
N TYR A 348 0.39 20.60 12.65
CA TYR A 348 -0.22 21.14 13.84
C TYR A 348 0.91 21.24 14.86
N ASP A 349 1.03 22.38 15.54
CA ASP A 349 2.16 22.61 16.44
C ASP A 349 2.04 21.71 17.68
N SER A 350 2.58 20.50 17.55
CA SER A 350 2.66 19.53 18.63
C SER A 350 3.45 20.05 19.82
N VAL A 351 4.28 21.08 19.64
CA VAL A 351 4.99 21.74 20.73
C VAL A 351 4.02 22.58 21.54
N GLN A 352 3.22 23.44 20.88
CA GLN A 352 2.20 24.24 21.54
C GLN A 352 1.20 23.37 22.30
N LEU A 353 0.69 22.30 21.70
CA LEU A 353 -0.22 21.37 22.38
C LEU A 353 0.37 20.79 23.66
N ARG A 354 1.64 20.40 23.61
CA ARG A 354 2.32 19.83 24.77
C ARG A 354 2.45 20.84 25.87
N GLU A 355 2.64 22.11 25.56
CA GLU A 355 2.70 23.18 26.55
C GLU A 355 1.34 23.41 27.20
N GLU A 356 0.27 23.43 26.41
CA GLU A 356 -1.11 23.51 26.92
C GLU A 356 -1.45 22.29 27.80
N LEU A 357 -1.13 21.07 27.36
CA LEU A 357 -1.42 19.83 28.09
C LEU A 357 -0.62 19.66 29.38
N LYS A 358 0.58 20.26 29.51
CA LYS A 358 1.35 20.23 30.77
C LYS A 358 0.63 20.95 31.90
N GLN A 359 -0.28 21.87 31.59
CA GLN A 359 -1.07 22.59 32.59
C GLN A 359 -2.24 21.75 33.13
N GLN A 360 -2.58 20.65 32.46
CA GLN A 360 -3.68 19.77 32.88
C GLN A 360 -3.25 18.78 33.97
N ASN A 361 -4.19 18.42 34.83
CA ASN A 361 -3.97 17.37 35.82
C ASN A 361 -3.93 15.99 35.15
N LEU A 362 -2.73 15.44 35.00
CA LEU A 362 -2.50 14.14 34.35
C LEU A 362 -3.16 12.97 35.09
N GLY A 363 -3.39 13.08 36.41
CA GLY A 363 -4.07 12.06 37.21
C GLY A 363 -5.54 11.91 36.81
N VAL A 364 -6.27 13.04 36.83
CA VAL A 364 -7.66 13.13 36.38
C VAL A 364 -7.82 12.60 34.96
N PHE A 365 -6.87 12.90 34.08
CA PHE A 365 -6.88 12.41 32.71
C PHE A 365 -6.80 10.87 32.61
N ARG A 366 -5.97 10.21 33.45
CA ARG A 366 -5.87 8.74 33.48
C ARG A 366 -7.16 8.09 33.95
N GLU A 367 -7.75 8.62 35.01
CA GLU A 367 -9.01 8.11 35.56
C GLU A 367 -10.13 8.24 34.54
N ARG A 368 -10.24 9.42 33.90
CA ARG A 368 -11.16 9.68 32.79
C ARG A 368 -11.03 8.65 31.67
N GLN A 369 -9.79 8.27 31.29
CA GLN A 369 -9.56 7.24 30.28
C GLN A 369 -9.90 5.83 30.73
N GLN A 370 -9.65 5.49 32.00
CA GLN A 370 -9.98 4.16 32.52
C GLN A 370 -11.50 3.98 32.58
N ILE A 371 -12.23 5.00 33.01
CA ILE A 371 -13.69 5.01 33.04
C ILE A 371 -14.25 4.87 31.61
N ALA A 372 -13.74 5.65 30.66
CA ALA A 372 -14.14 5.53 29.26
C ALA A 372 -13.90 4.12 28.72
N LYS A 373 -12.72 3.53 28.95
CA LYS A 373 -12.41 2.16 28.50
C LYS A 373 -13.26 1.09 29.18
N ALA A 374 -13.59 1.26 30.46
CA ALA A 374 -14.44 0.34 31.20
C ALA A 374 -15.86 0.35 30.61
N ALA A 375 -16.43 1.55 30.42
CA ALA A 375 -17.74 1.72 29.79
C ALA A 375 -17.79 1.16 28.36
N GLU A 376 -16.74 1.38 27.56
CA GLU A 376 -16.63 0.79 26.22
C GLU A 376 -16.65 -0.76 26.28
N GLN A 377 -15.92 -1.37 27.22
CA GLN A 377 -15.87 -2.82 27.37
C GLN A 377 -17.18 -3.43 27.85
N GLU A 378 -17.87 -2.75 28.77
CA GLU A 378 -19.19 -3.18 29.26
C GLU A 378 -20.23 -3.12 28.15
N ALA A 379 -20.31 -1.99 27.42
CA ALA A 379 -21.21 -1.85 26.28
C ALA A 379 -20.96 -2.90 25.17
N MET A 380 -19.68 -3.22 24.89
CA MET A 380 -19.36 -4.30 23.96
C MET A 380 -19.87 -5.66 24.44
N LYS A 381 -19.70 -5.99 25.73
CA LYS A 381 -20.19 -7.25 26.29
C LYS A 381 -21.71 -7.33 26.21
N GLU A 382 -22.39 -6.28 26.66
CA GLU A 382 -23.86 -6.19 26.60
C GLU A 382 -24.39 -6.34 25.17
N TRP A 383 -23.73 -5.75 24.17
CA TRP A 383 -24.12 -5.94 22.78
C TRP A 383 -24.04 -7.41 22.36
N PHE A 384 -22.91 -8.07 22.63
CA PHE A 384 -22.67 -9.44 22.18
C PHE A 384 -23.45 -10.50 22.97
N ASP A 385 -23.98 -10.14 24.14
CA ASP A 385 -24.92 -11.00 24.88
C ASP A 385 -26.28 -11.10 24.14
N HIS A 386 -26.68 -10.06 23.40
CA HIS A 386 -27.96 -10.01 22.69
C HIS A 386 -27.83 -10.24 21.17
N ASN A 387 -26.69 -9.86 20.58
CA ASN A 387 -26.48 -9.86 19.14
C ASN A 387 -25.27 -10.72 18.76
N LYS A 388 -25.42 -11.55 17.72
CA LYS A 388 -24.31 -12.38 17.19
C LYS A 388 -23.38 -11.62 16.23
N VAL A 389 -23.83 -10.48 15.71
CA VAL A 389 -23.17 -9.74 14.63
C VAL A 389 -22.89 -8.32 15.12
N PRO A 390 -21.75 -7.70 14.75
CA PRO A 390 -21.41 -6.35 15.21
C PRO A 390 -22.28 -5.24 14.61
N ILE A 391 -23.04 -5.53 13.56
CA ILE A 391 -23.93 -4.57 12.91
C ILE A 391 -25.26 -5.27 12.66
N THR A 392 -26.35 -4.65 13.08
CA THR A 392 -27.73 -5.10 12.90
C THR A 392 -28.55 -3.98 12.26
N GLU A 393 -29.80 -4.28 11.86
CA GLU A 393 -30.72 -3.24 11.37
C GLU A 393 -31.02 -2.18 12.44
N SER A 394 -30.95 -2.55 13.71
CA SER A 394 -31.20 -1.66 14.86
C SER A 394 -30.05 -0.71 15.19
N GLY A 395 -28.83 -0.97 14.68
CA GLY A 395 -27.66 -0.11 14.93
C GLY A 395 -26.32 -0.85 14.84
N SER A 396 -25.25 -0.18 15.25
CA SER A 396 -23.90 -0.74 15.33
C SER A 396 -23.46 -0.90 16.79
N VAL A 397 -22.68 -1.95 17.10
CA VAL A 397 -21.92 -2.08 18.37
C VAL A 397 -21.27 -0.75 18.72
N TRP A 398 -20.65 -0.13 17.74
CA TRP A 398 -19.80 1.02 17.97
C TRP A 398 -20.61 2.28 18.30
N GLU A 399 -21.85 2.37 17.82
CA GLU A 399 -22.76 3.45 18.20
C GLU A 399 -23.14 3.33 19.68
N GLN A 400 -23.53 2.14 20.15
CA GLN A 400 -23.82 1.90 21.56
C GLN A 400 -22.58 2.13 22.45
N VAL A 401 -21.42 1.63 22.02
CA VAL A 401 -20.13 1.83 22.70
C VAL A 401 -19.78 3.32 22.78
N SER A 402 -20.01 4.08 21.71
CA SER A 402 -19.75 5.53 21.69
C SER A 402 -20.68 6.28 22.64
N ALA A 403 -21.97 5.92 22.68
CA ALA A 403 -22.95 6.52 23.58
C ALA A 403 -22.65 6.22 25.06
N ALA A 404 -22.29 4.96 25.37
CA ALA A 404 -21.89 4.56 26.71
C ALA A 404 -20.60 5.26 27.18
N ARG A 405 -19.62 5.42 26.28
CA ARG A 405 -18.41 6.19 26.53
C ARG A 405 -18.74 7.65 26.83
N GLU A 406 -19.57 8.29 26.02
CA GLU A 406 -19.95 9.69 26.20
C GLU A 406 -20.75 9.92 27.49
N SER A 407 -21.67 9.03 27.83
CA SER A 407 -22.43 9.12 29.09
C SER A 407 -21.51 8.96 30.31
N ALA A 408 -20.56 8.02 30.27
CA ALA A 408 -19.58 7.82 31.33
C ALA A 408 -18.65 9.04 31.50
N LEU A 409 -18.21 9.65 30.39
CA LEU A 409 -17.42 10.88 30.42
C LEU A 409 -18.21 12.07 30.97
N GLN A 410 -19.49 12.21 30.61
CA GLN A 410 -20.37 13.25 31.15
C GLN A 410 -20.60 13.07 32.65
N ALA A 411 -20.81 11.84 33.11
CA ALA A 411 -20.98 11.51 34.52
C ALA A 411 -19.70 11.85 35.33
N PHE A 412 -18.52 11.48 34.80
CA PHE A 412 -17.24 11.83 35.39
C PHE A 412 -17.03 13.36 35.48
N ASP A 413 -17.26 14.07 34.37
CA ASP A 413 -17.09 15.52 34.32
C ASP A 413 -18.10 16.23 35.25
N ALA A 414 -19.30 15.67 35.48
CA ALA A 414 -20.27 16.18 36.45
C ALA A 414 -19.83 15.95 37.90
N GLN A 415 -19.25 14.77 38.19
CA GLN A 415 -18.69 14.44 39.50
C GLN A 415 -17.52 15.37 39.86
N GLU A 416 -16.58 15.59 38.95
CA GLU A 416 -15.47 16.53 39.14
C GLU A 416 -15.95 17.96 39.41
N ARG A 417 -16.99 18.42 38.72
CA ARG A 417 -17.61 19.74 38.98
C ARG A 417 -18.23 19.83 40.37
N SER A 418 -18.83 18.75 40.88
CA SER A 418 -19.39 18.73 42.23
C SER A 418 -18.29 18.73 43.31
N ASN A 419 -17.22 17.96 43.09
CA ASN A 419 -16.07 17.89 44.01
C ASN A 419 -15.32 19.24 44.09
N GLY A 420 -15.15 19.91 42.96
CA GLY A 420 -14.49 21.23 42.90
C GLY A 420 -15.25 22.32 43.67
N LYS A 421 -16.58 22.33 43.61
CA LYS A 421 -17.42 23.31 44.34
C LYS A 421 -17.40 23.10 45.87
N GLY A 422 -17.17 21.87 46.34
CA GLY A 422 -17.09 21.58 47.78
C GLY A 422 -15.85 22.17 48.47
N SER A 423 -14.76 22.40 47.73
CA SER A 423 -13.49 22.89 48.28
C SER A 423 -13.45 24.41 48.54
N GLU A 424 -14.32 25.20 47.92
CA GLU A 424 -14.31 26.67 48.07
C GLU A 424 -15.21 27.18 49.22
N THR A 425 -15.96 26.32 49.91
CA THR A 425 -16.99 26.77 50.87
C THR A 425 -16.55 26.76 52.36
N GLN A 426 -15.25 26.57 52.67
CA GLN A 426 -14.75 26.52 54.06
C GLN A 426 -13.77 27.63 54.47
N THR A 427 -13.64 28.71 53.70
CA THR A 427 -12.90 29.91 54.13
C THR A 427 -13.75 31.18 53.93
N ALA A 428 -14.85 31.29 54.68
CA ALA A 428 -15.65 32.51 54.75
C ALA A 428 -15.97 32.88 56.22
N THR A 429 -14.96 33.40 56.92
CA THR A 429 -15.14 34.30 58.07
C THR A 429 -14.14 35.45 57.96
N SER A 430 -14.42 36.40 57.05
CA SER A 430 -14.03 37.81 57.18
C SER A 430 -14.72 38.65 56.11
N PRO A 431 -15.50 39.68 56.47
CA PRO A 431 -16.11 40.59 55.52
C PRO A 431 -15.20 41.80 55.28
N MET A 432 -14.76 42.02 54.04
CA MET A 432 -14.25 43.31 53.56
C MET A 432 -14.42 43.43 52.04
N PRO A 433 -14.53 44.66 51.49
CA PRO A 433 -15.39 44.93 50.36
C PRO A 433 -14.67 44.97 49.01
N LYS A 434 -15.42 44.55 47.99
CA LYS A 434 -15.48 45.08 46.61
C LYS A 434 -14.18 45.60 45.99
N GLU A 435 -13.51 44.72 45.24
CA GLU A 435 -12.95 45.08 43.94
C GLU A 435 -13.40 44.08 42.88
N THR A 436 -14.20 44.58 41.94
CA THR A 436 -14.70 43.91 40.75
C THR A 436 -13.55 43.66 39.79
N GLY A 437 -12.83 42.56 39.98
CA GLY A 437 -11.95 41.97 38.97
C GLY A 437 -12.46 40.58 38.66
N ALA A 438 -13.26 40.44 37.60
CA ALA A 438 -13.73 39.15 37.09
C ALA A 438 -12.54 38.29 36.63
N ARG A 439 -11.87 37.63 37.57
CA ARG A 439 -11.00 36.48 37.29
C ARG A 439 -11.91 35.27 37.17
N THR A 440 -12.55 35.14 36.01
CA THR A 440 -12.99 33.83 35.53
C THR A 440 -11.77 32.92 35.52
N SER A 441 -11.77 31.89 36.37
CA SER A 441 -10.88 30.74 36.29
C SER A 441 -11.16 30.02 34.97
N SER A 442 -10.61 30.56 33.88
CA SER A 442 -10.63 29.93 32.58
C SER A 442 -9.81 28.64 32.70
N HIS A 443 -10.48 27.51 32.90
CA HIS A 443 -9.93 26.23 32.47
C HIS A 443 -9.42 26.45 31.05
N SER A 444 -8.11 26.35 30.84
CA SER A 444 -7.48 26.54 29.55
C SER A 444 -8.02 25.47 28.60
N THR A 445 -9.08 25.83 27.87
CA THR A 445 -9.62 24.99 26.81
C THR A 445 -8.56 24.98 25.73
N VAL A 446 -7.86 23.84 25.62
CA VAL A 446 -6.85 23.58 24.60
C VAL A 446 -7.39 24.06 23.26
N SER A 447 -6.63 24.91 22.57
CA SER A 447 -7.08 25.55 21.35
C SER A 447 -7.37 24.46 20.30
N LYS A 448 -8.65 24.27 19.95
CA LYS A 448 -9.04 23.29 18.96
C LYS A 448 -8.71 23.84 17.57
N PRO A 449 -8.01 23.07 16.72
CA PRO A 449 -7.70 23.52 15.36
C PRO A 449 -8.96 23.45 14.47
N ASP A 450 -9.05 24.30 13.45
CA ASP A 450 -10.22 24.43 12.55
C ASP A 450 -10.63 23.11 11.86
N TRP A 451 -9.72 22.15 11.73
CA TRP A 451 -10.03 20.85 11.13
C TRP A 451 -10.70 19.88 12.10
N ALA A 452 -10.68 20.15 13.41
CA ALA A 452 -11.26 19.27 14.42
C ALA A 452 -12.78 19.17 14.33
N ASP A 453 -13.43 20.26 13.89
CA ASP A 453 -14.89 20.34 13.76
C ASP A 453 -15.38 20.01 12.35
N LYS A 454 -14.47 19.81 11.39
CA LYS A 454 -14.85 19.41 10.03
C LYS A 454 -15.39 17.97 10.04
N PRO A 455 -16.44 17.69 9.23
CA PRO A 455 -16.94 16.33 9.11
C PRO A 455 -15.80 15.42 8.66
N ARG A 456 -15.70 14.26 9.31
CA ARG A 456 -14.76 13.20 8.90
C ARG A 456 -15.28 12.76 7.54
N GLU A 457 -14.57 13.00 6.45
CA GLU A 457 -14.91 12.42 5.15
C GLU A 457 -13.79 11.45 4.79
N ILE A 458 -14.13 10.17 4.66
CA ILE A 458 -13.19 9.13 4.27
C ILE A 458 -13.57 8.71 2.85
N LYS A 459 -12.65 8.89 1.90
CA LYS A 459 -12.92 8.54 0.50
C LYS A 459 -12.45 7.12 0.24
N MET A 460 -13.31 6.30 -0.35
CA MET A 460 -13.00 4.93 -0.70
C MET A 460 -13.21 4.71 -2.19
N TYR A 461 -12.16 4.30 -2.88
CA TYR A 461 -12.20 4.07 -4.32
C TYR A 461 -12.10 2.58 -4.65
N TRP A 462 -12.97 2.11 -5.54
CA TRP A 462 -13.16 0.70 -5.85
C TRP A 462 -12.77 0.35 -7.29
N ALA A 463 -12.03 -0.74 -7.49
CA ALA A 463 -11.82 -1.27 -8.84
C ALA A 463 -13.13 -1.77 -9.47
N ASP A 464 -14.02 -2.35 -8.65
CA ASP A 464 -15.40 -2.70 -9.01
C ASP A 464 -16.32 -2.20 -7.89
N LEU A 465 -17.26 -1.31 -8.23
CA LEU A 465 -18.19 -0.73 -7.26
C LEU A 465 -19.10 -1.78 -6.61
N ASN A 466 -19.36 -2.90 -7.30
CA ASN A 466 -20.18 -3.98 -6.76
C ASN A 466 -19.49 -4.68 -5.58
N ASP A 467 -18.16 -4.64 -5.52
CA ASP A 467 -17.42 -5.23 -4.40
C ASP A 467 -17.69 -4.50 -3.08
N GLY A 468 -18.18 -3.25 -3.13
CA GLY A 468 -18.66 -2.51 -1.95
C GLY A 468 -19.89 -3.15 -1.28
N LEU A 469 -20.63 -4.01 -1.99
CA LEU A 469 -21.82 -4.70 -1.49
C LEU A 469 -21.48 -5.92 -0.62
N PHE A 470 -20.21 -6.33 -0.54
CA PHE A 470 -19.81 -7.41 0.37
C PHE A 470 -19.91 -7.02 1.84
N ALA A 471 -19.97 -5.73 2.15
CA ALA A 471 -20.29 -5.25 3.48
C ALA A 471 -21.80 -5.00 3.61
N ALA A 472 -22.39 -5.43 4.72
CA ALA A 472 -23.82 -5.26 4.99
C ALA A 472 -24.22 -3.77 5.07
N SER A 473 -23.34 -2.94 5.64
CA SER A 473 -23.52 -1.49 5.72
C SER A 473 -22.17 -0.77 5.82
N TRP A 474 -22.20 0.54 5.59
CA TRP A 474 -21.04 1.44 5.68
C TRP A 474 -21.38 2.62 6.57
N PRO A 475 -20.39 3.18 7.29
CA PRO A 475 -20.63 4.37 8.09
C PRO A 475 -20.85 5.59 7.18
N ARG A 476 -21.71 6.53 7.62
CA ARG A 476 -22.24 7.63 6.80
C ARG A 476 -21.18 8.60 6.25
N ASN A 477 -20.01 8.61 6.86
CA ASN A 477 -18.87 9.43 6.49
C ASN A 477 -17.98 8.84 5.39
N VAL A 478 -18.26 7.62 4.92
CA VAL A 478 -17.50 7.00 3.84
C VAL A 478 -18.13 7.36 2.50
N VAL A 479 -17.36 8.03 1.66
CA VAL A 479 -17.76 8.40 0.30
C VAL A 479 -17.13 7.40 -0.66
N HIS A 480 -17.98 6.71 -1.43
CA HIS A 480 -17.55 5.70 -2.39
C HIS A 480 -17.33 6.32 -3.77
N GLY A 481 -16.32 5.87 -4.50
CA GLY A 481 -16.09 6.23 -5.88
C GLY A 481 -15.41 5.12 -6.68
N ALA A 482 -15.37 5.27 -7.99
CA ALA A 482 -14.65 4.35 -8.86
C ALA A 482 -13.15 4.66 -8.83
N LEU A 483 -12.33 3.63 -8.74
CA LEU A 483 -10.87 3.70 -8.77
C LEU A 483 -10.39 3.85 -10.21
N ALA A 484 -9.41 4.73 -10.43
CA ALA A 484 -8.77 4.81 -11.73
C ALA A 484 -8.09 3.46 -12.09
N PRO A 485 -8.35 2.90 -13.28
CA PRO A 485 -7.82 1.59 -13.69
C PRO A 485 -6.29 1.57 -13.87
N PHE A 486 -5.69 2.75 -14.05
CA PHE A 486 -4.25 2.89 -14.26
C PHE A 486 -3.70 4.07 -13.45
N GLY A 487 -2.49 3.91 -12.91
CA GLY A 487 -1.65 5.04 -12.56
C GLY A 487 -1.06 5.67 -13.84
N LEU A 488 -1.21 6.98 -14.01
CA LEU A 488 -0.71 7.77 -15.13
C LEU A 488 0.46 8.65 -14.68
N ALA A 489 1.57 8.67 -15.41
CA ALA A 489 2.55 9.74 -15.27
C ALA A 489 2.26 10.78 -16.35
N LYS A 490 1.99 12.02 -15.94
CA LYS A 490 1.85 13.15 -16.87
C LYS A 490 3.18 13.87 -16.97
N ALA A 491 3.50 14.42 -18.13
CA ALA A 491 4.59 15.38 -18.27
C ALA A 491 4.13 16.60 -19.08
N TRP A 492 4.71 17.74 -18.77
CA TRP A 492 4.57 18.92 -19.62
C TRP A 492 5.28 18.65 -20.95
N LYS A 493 4.53 18.74 -22.04
CA LYS A 493 5.07 18.78 -23.40
C LYS A 493 4.78 20.14 -23.99
N THR A 494 5.73 20.62 -24.75
CA THR A 494 5.55 21.83 -25.56
C THR A 494 5.11 21.39 -26.94
N LYS A 495 3.94 21.83 -27.41
CA LYS A 495 3.61 21.72 -28.84
C LYS A 495 4.35 22.88 -29.50
N LEU A 496 5.34 22.58 -30.34
CA LEU A 496 5.65 23.56 -31.37
C LEU A 496 4.50 23.46 -32.37
N GLY A 497 3.68 24.50 -32.46
CA GLY A 497 2.74 24.61 -33.57
C GLY A 497 3.56 24.60 -34.86
N LEU A 498 3.27 23.65 -35.74
CA LEU A 498 3.46 23.88 -37.17
C LEU A 498 2.23 24.67 -37.59
N ASP A 499 2.42 25.80 -38.27
CA ASP A 499 1.34 26.45 -39.00
C ASP A 499 0.93 25.58 -40.20
N ASP A 500 -0.17 25.94 -40.88
CA ASP A 500 -0.71 25.18 -42.02
C ASP A 500 0.29 25.10 -43.21
N GLU A 501 1.34 25.93 -43.20
CA GLU A 501 2.44 25.91 -44.18
C GLU A 501 3.65 25.06 -43.74
N GLY A 502 3.58 24.43 -42.56
CA GLY A 502 4.64 23.57 -42.03
C GLY A 502 5.87 24.33 -41.52
N GLU A 503 5.76 25.65 -41.37
CA GLU A 503 6.77 26.49 -40.73
C GLU A 503 6.49 26.62 -39.22
N PHE A 504 7.53 26.98 -38.47
CA PHE A 504 7.39 27.29 -37.06
C PHE A 504 7.12 28.79 -36.93
N PRO A 505 5.89 29.23 -36.58
CA PRO A 505 5.60 30.65 -36.47
C PRO A 505 6.54 31.27 -35.44
N LYS A 506 7.48 32.09 -35.93
CA LYS A 506 8.44 32.82 -35.10
C LYS A 506 7.69 33.87 -34.28
N GLY A 507 7.38 33.54 -33.03
CA GLY A 507 6.93 34.53 -32.04
C GLY A 507 5.68 34.15 -31.25
N GLU A 508 4.99 33.06 -31.58
CA GLU A 508 3.85 32.63 -30.77
C GLU A 508 4.28 31.92 -29.48
N PRO A 509 3.56 32.16 -28.36
CA PRO A 509 3.84 31.50 -27.10
C PRO A 509 3.64 30.00 -27.26
N GLN A 510 4.74 29.26 -27.15
CA GLN A 510 4.77 27.81 -27.07
C GLN A 510 3.71 27.29 -26.09
N GLN A 511 2.63 26.71 -26.61
CA GLN A 511 1.55 26.19 -25.78
C GLN A 511 2.03 24.92 -25.07
N GLN A 512 2.12 24.99 -23.75
CA GLN A 512 2.44 23.83 -22.91
C GLN A 512 1.15 23.05 -22.60
N TYR A 513 1.17 21.74 -22.81
CA TYR A 513 0.06 20.85 -22.49
C TYR A 513 0.55 19.64 -21.68
N GLN A 514 -0.33 19.07 -20.87
CA GLN A 514 -0.03 17.85 -20.11
C GLN A 514 -0.27 16.63 -20.98
N ALA A 515 0.78 15.87 -21.27
CA ALA A 515 0.68 14.60 -21.99
C ALA A 515 0.93 13.42 -21.05
N VAL A 516 0.22 12.32 -21.22
CA VAL A 516 0.53 11.07 -20.52
C VAL A 516 1.81 10.47 -21.11
N VAL A 517 2.81 10.25 -20.27
CA VAL A 517 4.11 9.69 -20.65
C VAL A 517 4.27 8.22 -20.28
N SER A 518 3.64 7.78 -19.19
CA SER A 518 3.60 6.36 -18.84
C SER A 518 2.30 5.98 -18.15
N LYS A 519 1.91 4.70 -18.24
CA LYS A 519 0.77 4.12 -17.53
C LYS A 519 1.20 2.86 -16.79
N SER A 520 0.60 2.58 -15.64
CA SER A 520 0.83 1.34 -14.88
C SER A 520 -0.45 0.82 -14.24
N VAL A 521 -0.79 -0.43 -14.52
CA VAL A 521 -1.94 -1.14 -13.90
C VAL A 521 -1.68 -1.44 -12.42
N HIS A 522 -0.40 -1.55 -12.03
CA HIS A 522 -0.03 -1.99 -10.68
C HIS A 522 0.17 -0.83 -9.70
N VAL A 523 -0.01 0.41 -10.18
CA VAL A 523 0.04 1.61 -9.32
C VAL A 523 -1.37 2.14 -9.15
N ILE A 524 -1.81 2.23 -7.90
CA ILE A 524 -3.16 2.71 -7.60
C ILE A 524 -3.25 4.22 -7.90
N GLY A 525 -4.17 4.58 -8.80
CA GLY A 525 -4.54 5.97 -9.07
C GLY A 525 -5.53 6.51 -8.04
N GLY A 526 -5.92 7.78 -8.19
CA GLY A 526 -7.00 8.37 -7.40
C GLY A 526 -8.36 7.94 -7.90
N GLY A 527 -9.41 8.60 -7.43
CA GLY A 527 -10.74 8.47 -7.99
C GLY A 527 -10.76 8.92 -9.44
N ILE A 528 -11.65 8.33 -10.24
CA ILE A 528 -11.86 8.74 -11.65
C ILE A 528 -12.20 10.23 -11.75
N ASN A 529 -12.92 10.76 -10.76
CA ASN A 529 -13.40 12.13 -10.72
C ASN A 529 -12.39 13.13 -10.11
N ASP A 530 -11.23 12.69 -9.64
CA ASP A 530 -10.22 13.55 -9.00
C ASP A 530 -9.46 14.43 -10.03
N GLY A 531 -10.02 14.67 -11.21
CA GLY A 531 -9.43 15.47 -12.30
C GLY A 531 -8.12 14.93 -12.90
N TRP A 532 -7.58 13.85 -12.32
CA TRP A 532 -6.27 13.35 -12.67
C TRP A 532 -6.29 12.47 -13.91
N MET A 533 -7.33 11.67 -14.11
CA MET A 533 -7.51 10.93 -15.36
C MET A 533 -8.24 11.81 -16.38
N PRO A 534 -7.69 12.01 -17.59
CA PRO A 534 -8.43 12.68 -18.66
C PRO A 534 -9.76 11.97 -18.89
N LYS A 535 -10.85 12.74 -19.04
CA LYS A 535 -12.22 12.20 -19.22
C LYS A 535 -12.30 11.19 -20.38
N GLU A 536 -11.52 11.43 -21.44
CA GLU A 536 -11.37 10.53 -22.58
C GLU A 536 -10.88 9.13 -22.18
N MET A 537 -9.93 9.04 -21.24
CA MET A 537 -9.40 7.77 -20.74
C MET A 537 -10.30 7.12 -19.70
N ALA A 538 -11.11 7.89 -18.97
CA ALA A 538 -12.10 7.37 -18.05
C ALA A 538 -13.19 6.57 -18.78
N ASN A 539 -13.55 7.00 -19.99
CA ASN A 539 -14.62 6.42 -20.80
C ASN A 539 -14.16 5.24 -21.69
N GLY A 540 -12.90 4.84 -21.59
CA GLY A 540 -12.16 3.97 -22.53
C GLY A 540 -12.63 2.51 -22.69
N HIS A 541 -13.88 2.19 -22.34
CA HIS A 541 -14.53 0.92 -22.66
C HIS A 541 -15.65 1.01 -23.71
N THR A 542 -15.96 2.18 -24.27
CA THR A 542 -17.02 2.28 -25.31
C THR A 542 -16.54 2.54 -26.74
N GLN A 543 -15.26 2.81 -26.98
CA GLN A 543 -14.76 2.85 -28.36
C GLN A 543 -13.45 2.06 -28.46
N PRO A 544 -13.38 1.00 -29.30
CA PRO A 544 -12.09 0.45 -29.69
C PRO A 544 -11.24 1.59 -30.27
N PRO A 545 -9.89 1.52 -30.14
CA PRO A 545 -9.03 2.53 -30.74
C PRO A 545 -9.44 2.68 -32.21
N LEU A 546 -9.89 3.86 -32.60
CA LEU A 546 -9.93 4.22 -34.01
C LEU A 546 -8.48 4.11 -34.45
N TRP A 547 -8.16 3.04 -35.16
CA TRP A 547 -6.97 3.01 -35.98
C TRP A 547 -7.22 4.12 -36.99
N GLU A 548 -6.63 5.29 -36.76
CA GLU A 548 -6.51 6.31 -37.79
C GLU A 548 -5.84 5.59 -38.96
N GLN A 549 -6.63 5.35 -40.01
CA GLN A 549 -6.06 4.88 -41.27
C GLN A 549 -5.02 5.94 -41.66
N PRO A 550 -3.79 5.55 -42.02
CA PRO A 550 -2.85 6.51 -42.55
C PRO A 550 -3.55 7.27 -43.68
N PRO A 551 -3.36 8.60 -43.78
CA PRO A 551 -4.02 9.40 -44.81
C PRO A 551 -3.79 8.70 -46.14
N LEU A 552 -4.89 8.33 -46.79
CA LEU A 552 -4.89 7.83 -48.16
C LEU A 552 -4.11 8.88 -48.96
N ALA A 553 -2.89 8.51 -49.37
CA ALA A 553 -2.20 9.25 -50.40
C ALA A 553 -3.15 9.27 -51.59
N GLU A 554 -3.56 10.47 -51.97
CA GLU A 554 -4.32 10.72 -53.19
C GLU A 554 -3.49 10.13 -54.34
N ILE A 555 -3.94 8.98 -54.84
CA ILE A 555 -3.45 8.42 -56.08
C ILE A 555 -4.09 9.30 -57.15
N GLU A 556 -3.29 10.19 -57.72
CA GLU A 556 -3.64 10.93 -58.93
C GLU A 556 -4.05 9.92 -60.01
N GLU A 557 -5.25 10.13 -60.54
CA GLU A 557 -5.87 9.36 -61.59
C GLU A 557 -5.06 9.48 -62.89
N GLU A 558 -4.30 8.43 -63.23
CA GLU A 558 -3.80 8.25 -64.59
C GLU A 558 -4.70 7.24 -65.31
N THR A 559 -5.60 7.79 -66.13
CA THR A 559 -6.52 7.09 -67.03
C THR A 559 -5.77 6.25 -68.06
N GLY A 560 -6.14 4.98 -68.25
CA GLY A 560 -5.61 4.17 -69.35
C GLY A 560 -6.16 2.74 -69.48
N GLU A 561 -7.33 2.63 -70.12
CA GLU A 561 -7.77 1.62 -71.10
C GLU A 561 -7.80 0.07 -70.82
N TYR A 562 -8.81 -0.53 -71.46
CA TYR A 562 -9.08 -1.96 -71.79
C TYR A 562 -9.65 -2.88 -70.68
N LEU A 563 -10.94 -3.25 -70.67
CA LEU A 563 -11.78 -4.12 -71.56
C LEU A 563 -11.79 -5.61 -71.16
N THR A 564 -13.02 -6.12 -70.97
CA THR A 564 -13.51 -7.53 -71.07
C THR A 564 -13.02 -8.51 -69.98
N GLU A 565 -13.81 -9.40 -69.38
CA GLU A 565 -15.03 -10.10 -69.81
C GLU A 565 -15.64 -10.84 -68.58
N GLN A 566 -16.98 -10.89 -68.53
CA GLN A 566 -17.87 -12.00 -68.11
C GLN A 566 -17.48 -12.89 -66.90
N ALA A 567 -18.25 -12.91 -65.81
CA ALA A 567 -19.57 -13.52 -65.63
C ALA A 567 -19.58 -15.07 -65.73
N GLU A 568 -20.17 -15.70 -64.71
CA GLU A 568 -20.46 -17.13 -64.45
C GLU A 568 -19.70 -17.65 -63.22
N MET A 569 -20.27 -18.32 -62.23
CA MET A 569 -21.61 -18.88 -62.05
C MET A 569 -21.79 -19.19 -60.55
N GLN A 570 -23.03 -19.10 -60.09
CA GLN A 570 -23.47 -19.70 -58.83
C GLN A 570 -23.67 -21.22 -58.99
N GLU A 571 -23.66 -21.90 -57.84
CA GLU A 571 -24.40 -23.13 -57.48
C GLU A 571 -23.81 -24.54 -57.67
N ALA A 572 -24.22 -25.36 -56.69
CA ALA A 572 -23.99 -26.80 -56.43
C ALA A 572 -22.57 -27.16 -55.95
N GLY A 573 -22.35 -27.92 -54.87
CA GLY A 573 -23.20 -28.86 -54.16
C GLY A 573 -22.41 -30.16 -53.95
N SER A 574 -22.42 -30.66 -52.70
CA SER A 574 -22.17 -32.05 -52.30
C SER A 574 -20.72 -32.61 -52.15
N VAL A 575 -20.42 -32.96 -50.88
CA VAL A 575 -20.03 -34.30 -50.37
C VAL A 575 -18.56 -34.79 -50.42
N SER A 576 -18.10 -35.09 -49.19
CA SER A 576 -17.14 -36.12 -48.69
C SER A 576 -15.62 -35.88 -48.77
N GLN A 577 -14.99 -35.94 -47.58
CA GLN A 577 -13.92 -36.89 -47.16
C GLN A 577 -12.52 -36.47 -47.69
N GLU A 578 -11.45 -36.25 -46.93
CA GLU A 578 -10.96 -36.68 -45.62
C GLU A 578 -9.86 -35.68 -45.21
N GLU A 579 -9.82 -35.22 -43.94
CA GLU A 579 -8.56 -35.06 -43.19
C GLU A 579 -8.89 -34.66 -41.74
N ARG A 580 -9.04 -35.67 -40.89
CA ARG A 580 -9.12 -35.49 -39.44
C ARG A 580 -7.69 -35.30 -38.90
N VAL A 581 -7.27 -34.05 -38.71
CA VAL A 581 -6.10 -33.75 -37.86
C VAL A 581 -6.56 -33.82 -36.39
N ALA A 582 -6.35 -35.00 -35.79
CA ALA A 582 -6.56 -35.22 -34.37
C ALA A 582 -5.45 -34.53 -33.56
N TYR A 583 -5.79 -33.45 -32.85
CA TYR A 583 -4.99 -32.97 -31.72
C TYR A 583 -5.08 -34.00 -30.58
N ARG A 584 -4.11 -34.92 -30.51
CA ARG A 584 -3.84 -35.71 -29.31
C ARG A 584 -3.14 -34.82 -28.28
N SER A 585 -3.74 -34.69 -27.11
CA SER A 585 -3.09 -34.20 -25.89
C SER A 585 -1.93 -35.11 -25.51
N PRO A 586 -0.74 -34.58 -25.17
CA PRO A 586 0.35 -35.40 -24.63
C PRO A 586 -0.02 -35.86 -23.21
N THR A 587 -0.11 -37.17 -23.05
CA THR A 587 -0.14 -37.88 -21.78
C THR A 587 1.18 -37.69 -21.03
N ASP A 588 1.03 -37.57 -19.71
CA ASP A 588 2.09 -37.57 -18.70
C ASP A 588 3.05 -38.75 -18.87
N GLU A 589 4.32 -38.45 -19.16
CA GLU A 589 5.46 -39.31 -18.87
C GLU A 589 6.69 -38.40 -18.79
N TYR A 590 7.09 -38.03 -17.57
CA TYR A 590 8.42 -37.50 -17.32
C TYR A 590 9.06 -38.25 -16.17
N GLU A 591 10.18 -38.85 -16.55
CA GLU A 591 11.14 -39.64 -15.81
C GLU A 591 11.60 -38.97 -14.51
N ASP A 592 11.89 -39.85 -13.54
CA ASP A 592 12.55 -39.53 -12.28
C ASP A 592 13.91 -38.83 -12.53
N VAL A 593 13.90 -37.49 -12.49
CA VAL A 593 15.12 -36.72 -12.27
C VAL A 593 15.43 -36.76 -10.78
N VAL A 594 16.28 -37.71 -10.40
CA VAL A 594 16.97 -37.74 -9.10
C VAL A 594 17.82 -36.47 -9.00
N VAL A 595 17.29 -35.43 -8.36
CA VAL A 595 18.05 -34.25 -7.98
C VAL A 595 18.90 -34.61 -6.76
N GLU A 596 20.18 -34.88 -6.99
CA GLU A 596 21.19 -35.01 -5.95
C GLU A 596 21.10 -33.83 -4.97
N THR A 597 20.76 -34.15 -3.72
CA THR A 597 20.77 -33.18 -2.63
C THR A 597 22.21 -32.76 -2.34
N ARG A 598 22.53 -31.48 -2.54
CA ARG A 598 23.77 -30.89 -2.03
C ARG A 598 23.85 -31.12 -0.51
N PRO A 599 24.95 -31.69 0.03
CA PRO A 599 25.09 -31.88 1.46
C PRO A 599 25.16 -30.52 2.17
N ARG A 600 24.25 -30.33 3.14
CA ARG A 600 24.32 -29.19 4.08
C ARG A 600 25.59 -29.33 4.91
N GLY A 601 26.49 -28.34 4.79
CA GLY A 601 27.75 -28.31 5.53
C GLY A 601 27.56 -28.36 7.06
N LEU A 602 28.59 -28.90 7.72
CA LEU A 602 28.70 -29.24 9.15
C LEU A 602 28.23 -28.13 10.13
N TRP A 603 28.27 -26.87 9.72
CA TRP A 603 27.90 -25.71 10.56
C TRP A 603 26.38 -25.49 10.71
N GLY A 604 25.55 -26.17 9.92
CA GLY A 604 24.09 -26.11 10.06
C GLY A 604 23.53 -26.89 11.25
N ARG A 605 24.33 -27.77 11.89
CA ARG A 605 23.88 -28.66 12.98
C ARG A 605 24.20 -28.16 14.40
N VAL A 606 25.08 -27.19 14.57
CA VAL A 606 25.56 -26.78 15.92
C VAL A 606 24.70 -25.70 16.58
N ARG A 607 23.81 -25.02 15.85
CA ARG A 607 23.00 -23.92 16.42
C ARG A 607 21.75 -24.35 17.21
N GLY A 608 21.49 -25.65 17.32
CA GLY A 608 20.32 -26.19 18.03
C GLY A 608 20.58 -26.69 19.46
N LEU A 609 21.80 -26.52 20.01
CA LEU A 609 22.22 -27.20 21.25
C LEU A 609 22.54 -26.28 22.45
N PHE A 610 22.40 -24.95 22.32
CA PHE A 610 22.57 -24.03 23.46
C PHE A 610 21.49 -22.95 23.49
N GLY A 611 20.27 -23.39 23.82
CA GLY A 611 19.14 -22.51 24.11
C GLY A 611 18.13 -23.25 24.99
N ARG A 612 18.44 -23.36 26.28
CA ARG A 612 17.47 -23.38 27.36
C ARG A 612 17.69 -22.14 28.20
#